data_AF-A0A6B3FGX7-F1
#
_entry.id   AF-A0A6B3FGX7-F1
#
_cell.length_a   1.000
_cell.length_b   1.000
_cell.length_c   1.000
_cell.angle_alpha   90.00
_cell.angle_beta   90.00
_cell.angle_gamma   90.00
#
_symmetry.space_group_name_H-M   'P 1'
#
loop_
_entity.id
_entity.type
_entity.pdbx_description
1 polymer ?
#
loop_
_entity_poly.entity_id
_entity_poly.type
_entity_poly.pdbx_seq_one_letter_code
_entity_poly.pdbx_strand_id
1 'polypeptide(L)' 'RTVVPALRAGASGYVYKDVDPDALAGAIRSVHAGHVLLQPEVAGALLAQEDAGTGTGRGSTLTEREREV' A
#
# COMPACT_ATOMS: atom_id res chain seq x y z
N ARG A 1 4.94 -11.12 5.81
CA ARG A 1 4.28 -10.19 4.85
C ARG A 1 3.96 -8.88 5.59
N THR A 2 4.96 -8.02 5.83
CA THR A 2 4.84 -6.88 6.76
C THR A 2 4.82 -5.51 6.08
N VAL A 3 5.19 -5.43 4.79
CA VAL A 3 5.35 -4.15 4.09
C VAL A 3 4.02 -3.46 3.79
N VAL A 4 3.05 -4.18 3.19
CA VAL A 4 1.73 -3.61 2.87
C VAL A 4 1.00 -3.12 4.13
N PRO A 5 0.97 -3.86 5.26
CA PRO A 5 0.43 -3.34 6.52
C PRO A 5 1.13 -2.06 7.01
N ALA A 6 2.46 -1.96 6.88
CA ALA A 6 3.21 -0.77 7.30
C ALA A 6 2.84 0.46 6.46
N LEU A 7 2.68 0.29 5.14
CA LEU A 7 2.21 1.36 4.26
C LEU A 7 0.79 1.82 4.63
N ARG A 8 -0.12 0.89 4.92
CA ARG A 8 -1.48 1.21 5.42
C ARG A 8 -1.47 1.91 6.78
N ALA A 9 -0.47 1.62 7.62
CA ALA A 9 -0.29 2.27 8.91
C ALA A 9 0.34 3.68 8.79
N GLY A 10 0.66 4.15 7.58
CA GLY A 10 1.17 5.51 7.34
C GLY A 10 2.66 5.58 7.00
N ALA A 11 3.32 4.46 6.71
CA ALA A 11 4.68 4.53 6.20
C ALA A 11 4.72 5.25 4.84
N SER A 12 5.56 6.29 4.76
CA SER A 12 5.68 7.14 3.56
C SER A 12 6.70 6.63 2.54
N GLY A 13 7.35 5.49 2.79
CA GLY A 13 8.21 4.86 1.80
C GLY A 13 8.76 3.50 2.18
N TYR A 14 9.36 2.84 1.19
CA TYR A 14 10.00 1.53 1.31
C TYR A 14 11.21 1.44 0.37
N VAL A 15 12.35 0.98 0.89
CA VAL A 15 13.59 0.76 0.16
C VAL A 15 14.21 -0.59 0.53
N TYR A 16 14.95 -1.18 -0.39
CA TYR A 16 15.72 -2.40 -0.12
C TYR A 16 16.96 -2.08 0.72
N LYS A 17 17.47 -3.12 1.38
CA LYS A 17 18.65 -3.05 2.25
C LYS A 17 19.96 -2.74 1.50
N ASP A 18 19.99 -2.97 0.20
CA ASP A 18 21.13 -2.80 -0.71
C ASP A 18 21.06 -1.49 -1.51
N VAL A 19 20.16 -0.58 -1.12
CA VAL A 19 20.10 0.76 -1.69
C VAL A 19 21.45 1.47 -1.53
N ASP A 20 21.88 2.16 -2.59
CA ASP A 20 23.06 3.01 -2.54
C ASP A 20 22.91 4.09 -1.44
N PRO A 21 23.97 4.41 -0.67
CA PRO A 21 23.87 5.38 0.43
C PRO A 21 23.38 6.77 0.01
N ASP A 22 23.79 7.26 -1.16
CA ASP A 22 23.37 8.57 -1.66
C ASP A 22 21.91 8.52 -2.12
N ALA A 23 21.50 7.40 -2.73
CA ALA A 23 20.10 7.16 -3.08
C ALA A 23 19.21 7.08 -1.82
N LEU A 24 19.68 6.46 -0.73
CA LEU A 24 18.97 6.44 0.55
C LEU A 24 18.81 7.84 1.14
N ALA A 25 19.88 8.63 1.15
CA ALA A 25 19.83 10.00 1.61
C ALA A 25 18.87 10.85 0.76
N GLY A 26 18.83 10.60 -0.55
CA GLY A 26 17.86 11.19 -1.47
C GLY A 26 16.41 10.80 -1.14
N ALA A 27 16.17 9.51 -0.86
CA ALA A 27 14.86 9.01 -0.47
C ALA A 27 14.34 9.67 0.81
N ILE A 28 15.19 9.82 1.83
CA ILE A 28 14.84 10.50 3.08
C ILE A 28 14.44 11.96 2.82
N ARG A 29 15.23 12.70 2.02
CA ARG A 29 14.92 14.09 1.68
C ARG A 29 13.62 14.22 0.89
N SER A 30 13.35 13.28 -0.03
CA SER A 30 12.11 13.23 -0.80
C SER A 30 10.88 13.04 0.09
N VAL A 31 10.95 12.11 1.05
CA VAL A 31 9.89 11.89 2.03
C VAL A 31 9.68 13.12 2.91
N HIS A 32 10.77 13.78 3.32
CA HIS A 32 10.67 15.03 4.07
C HIS A 32 9.98 16.14 3.28
N ALA A 33 10.11 16.17 1.95
CA ALA A 33 9.40 17.09 1.06
C ALA A 33 7.93 16.71 0.81
N GLY A 34 7.43 15.63 1.43
CA GLY A 34 6.05 15.17 1.31
C GLY A 34 5.81 14.18 0.17
N HIS A 35 6.86 13.65 -0.46
CA HIS A 35 6.73 12.63 -1.49
C HIS A 35 6.65 11.22 -0.88
N VAL A 36 5.99 10.31 -1.59
CA VAL A 36 5.97 8.89 -1.25
C VAL A 36 6.95 8.15 -2.16
N LEU A 37 7.83 7.34 -1.58
CA LEU A 37 8.81 6.58 -2.33
C LEU A 37 8.58 5.07 -2.16
N LEU A 38 8.14 4.42 -3.22
CA LEU A 38 7.89 2.98 -3.23
C LEU A 38 8.72 2.31 -4.32
N GLN A 39 9.24 1.14 -3.99
CA GLN A 39 9.81 0.26 -5.01
C GLN A 39 8.69 -0.42 -5.82
N PRO A 40 8.93 -0.69 -7.12
CA PRO A 40 7.89 -1.15 -8.05
C PRO A 40 7.13 -2.39 -7.57
N GLU A 41 7.83 -3.35 -6.95
CA GLU A 41 7.24 -4.61 -6.49
C GLU A 41 6.25 -4.38 -5.34
N VAL A 42 6.55 -3.41 -4.47
CA VAL A 42 5.70 -3.04 -3.34
C VAL A 42 4.51 -2.20 -3.80
N ALA A 43 4.70 -1.31 -4.77
CA ALA A 43 3.62 -0.56 -5.39
C ALA A 43 2.62 -1.51 -6.07
N GLY A 44 3.10 -2.50 -6.82
CA GLY A 44 2.25 -3.54 -7.44
C GLY A 44 1.51 -4.37 -6.39
N ALA A 45 2.17 -4.75 -5.30
CA ALA A 45 1.54 -5.46 -4.20
C ALA A 45 0.49 -4.62 -3.45
N LEU A 46 0.64 -3.29 -3.39
CA LEU A 46 -0.36 -2.40 -2.81
C LEU A 46 -1.62 -2.35 -3.69
N LEU A 47 -1.44 -2.08 -4.99
CA LEU A 47 -2.54 -2.00 -5.97
C LEU A 47 -3.33 -3.31 -6.07
N ALA A 48 -2.64 -4.46 -6.14
CA ALA A 48 -3.29 -5.77 -6.20
C ALA A 48 -4.12 -6.11 -4.95
N GLN A 49 -3.88 -5.44 -3.81
CA GLN A 49 -4.68 -5.62 -2.60
C GLN A 49 -5.82 -4.59 -2.48
N GLU A 50 -5.74 -3.47 -3.20
CA GLU A 50 -6.86 -2.54 -3.34
C GLU A 50 -7.94 -3.14 -4.26
N ASP A 51 -7.54 -3.74 -5.38
CA ASP A 51 -8.46 -4.44 -6.29
C ASP A 51 -9.17 -5.63 -5.62
N ALA A 52 -8.46 -6.34 -4.73
CA ALA A 52 -9.06 -7.42 -3.93
C ALA A 52 -10.09 -6.90 -2.91
N GLY A 53 -10.01 -5.62 -2.50
CA GLY A 53 -10.93 -4.99 -1.54
C GLY A 53 -12.20 -4.42 -2.20
N THR A 54 -12.16 -4.12 -3.50
CA THR A 54 -13.30 -3.58 -4.26
C THR A 54 -14.22 -4.67 -4.83
N GLY A 55 -13.78 -5.93 -4.88
CA GLY A 55 -14.56 -7.09 -5.35
C GLY A 55 -15.37 -7.83 -4.27
N THR A 56 -15.34 -7.39 -3.01
CA THR A 56 -16.11 -8.03 -1.92
C THR A 56 -16.63 -6.95 -0.98
N GLY A 57 -17.32 -5.96 -1.57
CA GLY A 57 -18.14 -5.05 -0.79
C GLY A 57 -19.13 -5.85 0.07
N ARG A 58 -19.45 -5.30 1.24
CA ARG A 58 -20.35 -5.81 2.29
C ARG A 58 -21.71 -6.39 1.83
N GLY A 59 -22.02 -6.38 0.54
CA GLY A 59 -23.17 -7.02 -0.11
C GLY A 59 -23.00 -8.51 -0.45
N SER A 60 -21.80 -9.09 -0.37
CA SER A 60 -21.62 -10.55 -0.57
C SER A 60 -21.98 -11.38 0.68
N THR A 61 -22.04 -10.74 1.85
CA THR A 61 -22.49 -11.35 3.11
C THR A 61 -23.96 -11.09 3.42
N LEU A 62 -24.64 -10.29 2.60
CA LEU A 62 -26.08 -10.08 2.74
C LEU A 62 -26.82 -11.28 2.16
N THR A 63 -27.70 -11.84 2.97
CA THR A 63 -28.70 -12.78 2.52
C THR A 63 -29.66 -12.08 1.55
N GLU A 64 -30.37 -12.85 0.73
CA GLU A 64 -31.33 -12.32 -0.25
C GLU A 64 -32.30 -11.31 0.36
N ARG A 65 -32.69 -11.54 1.62
CA ARG A 65 -33.61 -10.70 2.39
C ARG A 65 -33.04 -9.35 2.82
N GLU A 66 -31.73 -9.26 2.98
CA GLU A 66 -31.06 -8.02 3.36
C GLU A 66 -30.73 -7.15 2.13
N ARG A 67 -30.92 -7.66 0.90
CA ARG A 67 -30.75 -6.88 -0.35
C ARG A 67 -32.02 -6.15 -0.81
N GLU A 68 -33.18 -6.49 -0.25
CA GLU A 68 -34.49 -5.98 -0.70
C GLU A 68 -34.97 -4.73 0.06
N VAL A 69 -34.25 -4.28 1.09
CA VAL A 69 -34.55 -3.08 1.89
C VAL A 69 -33.73 -1.88 1.41
#